data_AF-A0A377TUN4-F1
#
_entry.id   AF-A0A377TUN4-F1
#
_cell.length_a   1.000
_cell.length_b   1.000
_cell.length_c   1.000
_cell.angle_alpha   90.00
_cell.angle_beta   90.00
_cell.angle_gamma   90.00
#
_symmetry.space_group_name_H-M   'P 1'
#
loop_
_entity.id
_entity.type
_entity.pdbx_description
1 polymer ?
#
loop_
_entity_poly.entity_id
_entity_poly.type
_entity_poly.pdbx_seq_one_letter_code
_entity_poly.pdbx_strand_id
1 'polypeptide(L)'
;MSLVVWSALIPVLPFMLASLLIDGPQTMLASLQHIDLLTILSLLYLAFIATIVGYGIWGSLLGRYETWRVAPLSLLVPVVGMASAALLLGETLSGLQLTGAVLIMAGLYINVFGLRLVRPGMARG
;
A
#
# COMPACT_ATOMS: atom_id res chain seq x y z
N MET A 1 -11.60 -22.42 -0.72
CA MET A 1 -12.08 -21.12 -0.20
C MET A 1 -12.15 -21.05 1.33
N SER A 2 -12.41 -22.16 2.04
CA SER A 2 -12.41 -22.18 3.52
C SER A 2 -11.06 -21.81 4.16
N LEU A 3 -9.93 -22.28 3.61
CA LEU A 3 -8.59 -21.98 4.16
C LEU A 3 -8.25 -20.49 4.17
N VAL A 4 -8.71 -19.74 3.15
CA VAL A 4 -8.49 -18.29 3.07
C VAL A 4 -9.31 -17.56 4.14
N VAL A 5 -10.56 -17.96 4.33
CA VAL A 5 -11.45 -17.39 5.37
C VAL A 5 -10.91 -17.68 6.78
N TRP A 6 -10.47 -18.91 7.03
CA TRP A 6 -9.86 -19.28 8.32
C TRP A 6 -8.51 -18.60 8.55
N SER A 7 -7.71 -18.41 7.50
CA SER A 7 -6.45 -17.69 7.62
C SER A 7 -6.64 -16.20 7.92
N ALA A 8 -7.77 -15.58 7.54
CA ALA A 8 -8.05 -14.18 7.82
C ALA A 8 -8.28 -13.89 9.32
N LEU A 9 -8.68 -14.89 10.11
CA LEU A 9 -8.79 -14.77 11.57
C LEU A 9 -7.42 -14.78 12.25
N ILE A 10 -6.42 -15.39 11.63
CA ILE A 10 -5.08 -15.51 12.21
C ILE A 10 -4.43 -14.14 12.42
N PRO A 11 -4.46 -13.17 11.48
CA PRO A 11 -3.97 -11.81 11.70
C PRO A 11 -4.77 -10.98 12.71
N VAL A 12 -6.08 -11.25 12.87
CA VAL A 12 -6.92 -10.47 13.81
C VAL A 12 -6.38 -10.57 15.24
N LEU A 13 -5.95 -11.76 15.65
CA LEU A 13 -5.39 -11.99 16.98
C LEU A 13 -4.10 -11.19 17.28
N PRO A 14 -3.02 -11.27 16.48
CA PRO A 14 -1.82 -10.47 16.68
C PRO A 14 -2.07 -8.98 16.51
N PHE A 15 -2.97 -8.55 15.61
CA PHE A 15 -3.35 -7.13 15.53
C PHE A 15 -4.08 -6.65 16.77
N MET A 16 -4.99 -7.47 17.33
CA MET A 16 -5.68 -7.15 18.58
C MET A 16 -4.70 -7.09 19.76
N LEU A 17 -3.75 -8.04 19.85
CA LEU A 17 -2.69 -8.02 20.84
C LEU A 17 -1.77 -6.81 20.67
N ALA A 18 -1.39 -6.46 19.44
CA ALA A 18 -0.57 -5.30 19.15
C ALA A 18 -1.27 -4.00 19.52
N SER A 19 -2.56 -3.84 19.18
CA SER A 19 -3.33 -2.66 19.58
C SER A 19 -3.47 -2.56 21.11
N LEU A 20 -3.68 -3.68 21.80
CA LEU A 20 -3.68 -3.71 23.27
C LEU A 20 -2.35 -3.26 23.89
N LEU A 21 -1.22 -3.64 23.29
CA LEU A 21 0.12 -3.32 23.78
C LEU A 21 0.57 -1.90 23.42
N ILE A 22 0.19 -1.39 22.24
CA ILE A 22 0.64 -0.10 21.70
C ILE A 22 -0.35 1.03 22.03
N ASP A 23 -1.63 0.87 21.70
CA ASP A 23 -2.66 1.91 21.88
C ASP A 23 -3.27 1.89 23.29
N GLY A 24 -3.17 0.74 23.97
CA GLY A 24 -3.70 0.51 25.31
C GLY A 24 -5.19 0.10 25.33
N PRO A 25 -5.62 -0.61 26.39
CA PRO A 25 -6.98 -1.18 26.47
C PRO A 25 -8.09 -0.12 26.54
N GLN A 26 -7.80 1.08 27.05
CA GLN A 26 -8.78 2.16 27.15
C GLN A 26 -9.14 2.74 25.77
N THR A 27 -8.13 2.93 24.90
CA THR A 27 -8.31 3.44 23.53
C THR A 27 -9.08 2.44 22.66
N MET A 28 -8.85 1.13 22.88
CA MET A 28 -9.57 0.07 22.19
C MET A 28 -11.06 0.03 22.58
N LEU A 29 -11.39 0.12 23.88
CA LEU A 29 -12.78 0.18 24.35
C LEU A 29 -13.49 1.46 23.90
N ALA A 30 -12.83 2.61 23.94
CA ALA A 30 -13.39 3.87 23.48
C ALA A 30 -13.72 3.83 21.98
N SER A 31 -12.84 3.25 21.16
CA SER A 31 -13.04 3.08 19.71
C SER A 31 -14.23 2.17 19.38
N LEU A 32 -14.48 1.14 20.21
CA LEU A 32 -15.66 0.27 20.05
C LEU A 32 -16.96 0.97 20.47
N GLN A 33 -16.91 1.82 21.49
CA GLN A 33 -18.08 2.56 21.98
C GLN A 33 -18.45 3.77 21.11
N HIS A 34 -17.46 4.38 20.45
CA HIS A 34 -17.63 5.59 19.63
C HIS A 34 -17.45 5.30 18.14
N ILE A 35 -17.81 4.09 17.69
CA ILE A 35 -17.76 3.77 16.26
C ILE A 35 -18.73 4.68 15.52
N ASP A 36 -18.19 5.58 14.71
CA ASP A 36 -18.98 6.48 13.87
C ASP A 36 -19.31 5.81 12.54
N LEU A 37 -20.41 6.23 11.91
CA LEU A 37 -20.84 5.74 10.61
C LEU A 37 -19.77 6.01 9.54
N LEU A 38 -19.05 7.13 9.64
CA LEU A 38 -17.91 7.44 8.78
C LEU A 38 -16.80 6.38 8.88
N THR A 39 -16.50 5.89 10.08
CA THR A 39 -15.49 4.83 10.29
C THR A 39 -15.93 3.54 9.60
N ILE A 40 -17.20 3.15 9.77
CA ILE A 40 -17.76 1.95 9.11
C ILE A 40 -17.70 2.11 7.58
N LEU A 41 -18.14 3.25 7.03
CA LEU A 41 -18.10 3.51 5.60
C LEU A 41 -16.67 3.52 5.05
N SER A 42 -15.71 4.06 5.80
CA SER A 42 -14.29 4.06 5.42
C SER A 42 -13.73 2.64 5.37
N LEU A 43 -14.08 1.78 6.33
CA LEU A 43 -13.70 0.37 6.33
C LEU A 43 -14.31 -0.38 5.15
N LEU A 44 -15.59 -0.14 4.84
CA LEU A 44 -16.26 -0.76 3.68
C LEU A 44 -15.63 -0.30 2.35
N TYR A 45 -15.34 0.99 2.22
CA TYR A 45 -14.64 1.53 1.07
C TYR A 45 -13.28 0.85 0.89
N LEU A 46 -12.49 0.73 1.95
CA LEU A 46 -11.16 0.14 1.88
C LEU A 46 -11.22 -1.37 1.60
N ALA A 47 -12.10 -2.10 2.28
CA ALA A 47 -12.18 -3.56 2.16
C ALA A 47 -12.75 -4.01 0.81
N PHE A 48 -13.75 -3.31 0.27
CA PHE A 48 -14.42 -3.69 -0.97
C PHE A 48 -13.94 -2.87 -2.15
N ILE A 49 -14.15 -1.54 -2.11
CA ILE A 49 -13.92 -0.68 -3.27
C ILE A 49 -12.43 -0.64 -3.60
N ALA A 50 -11.57 -0.33 -2.63
CA ALA A 50 -10.13 -0.25 -2.88
C ALA A 50 -9.55 -1.61 -3.30
N THR A 51 -10.03 -2.71 -2.71
CA THR A 51 -9.63 -4.08 -3.09
C THR A 51 -10.04 -4.44 -4.52
N ILE A 52 -11.31 -4.22 -4.88
CA ILE A 52 -11.83 -4.53 -6.22
C ILE A 52 -11.13 -3.67 -7.27
N VAL A 53 -10.99 -2.36 -7.03
CA VAL A 53 -10.32 -1.45 -7.94
C VAL A 53 -8.82 -1.80 -8.04
N GLY A 54 -8.17 -2.06 -6.91
CA GLY A 54 -6.75 -2.42 -6.85
C GLY A 54 -6.45 -3.70 -7.62
N TYR A 55 -7.15 -4.80 -7.32
CA TYR A 55 -6.99 -6.05 -8.04
C TYR A 55 -7.45 -5.96 -9.50
N GLY A 56 -8.48 -5.17 -9.80
CA GLY A 56 -8.96 -4.95 -11.17
C GLY A 56 -7.91 -4.26 -12.04
N ILE A 57 -7.33 -3.16 -11.54
CA ILE A 57 -6.24 -2.44 -12.23
C ILE A 57 -5.01 -3.35 -12.36
N TRP A 58 -4.62 -4.04 -11.28
CA TRP A 58 -3.46 -4.93 -11.28
C TRP A 58 -3.63 -6.11 -12.24
N GLY A 59 -4.81 -6.74 -12.26
CA GLY A 59 -5.14 -7.82 -13.20
C GLY A 59 -5.14 -7.35 -14.66
N SER A 60 -5.69 -6.15 -14.94
CA SER A 60 -5.65 -5.55 -16.28
C SER A 60 -4.22 -5.24 -16.73
N LEU A 61 -3.38 -4.76 -15.81
CA LEU A 61 -1.96 -4.47 -16.07
C LEU A 61 -1.16 -5.76 -16.34
N LEU A 62 -1.36 -6.81 -15.54
CA LEU A 62 -0.71 -8.11 -15.76
C LEU A 62 -1.16 -8.79 -17.05
N GLY A 63 -2.40 -8.56 -17.49
CA GLY A 63 -2.89 -9.04 -18.78
C GLY A 63 -2.27 -8.32 -19.99
N ARG A 64 -1.74 -7.09 -19.80
CA ARG A 64 -1.19 -6.23 -20.86
C ARG A 64 0.32 -6.09 -20.83
N TYR A 65 0.97 -6.29 -19.68
CA TYR A 65 2.40 -6.11 -19.45
C TYR A 65 2.98 -7.28 -18.66
N GLU A 66 4.20 -7.70 -19.02
CA GLU A 66 4.92 -8.73 -18.27
C GLU A 66 5.19 -8.29 -16.82
N THR A 67 5.03 -9.22 -15.86
CA THR A 67 5.04 -9.00 -14.40
C THR A 67 6.20 -8.14 -13.88
N TRP A 68 7.37 -8.20 -14.53
CA TRP A 68 8.56 -7.44 -14.14
C TRP A 68 8.46 -5.93 -14.44
N ARG A 69 7.57 -5.49 -15.34
CA ARG A 69 7.37 -4.07 -15.65
C ARG A 69 6.45 -3.37 -14.66
N VAL A 70 5.59 -4.11 -14.00
CA VAL A 70 4.59 -3.58 -13.04
C VAL A 70 5.08 -3.66 -11.59
N ALA A 71 6.08 -4.48 -11.30
CA ALA A 71 6.71 -4.54 -9.97
C ALA A 71 7.25 -3.18 -9.46
N PRO A 72 7.90 -2.34 -10.28
CA PRO A 72 8.42 -1.05 -9.82
C PRO A 72 7.32 -0.03 -9.50
N LEU A 73 6.14 -0.15 -10.13
CA LEU A 73 5.00 0.76 -9.89
C LEU A 73 4.49 0.70 -8.44
N SER A 74 4.72 -0.40 -7.73
CA SER A 74 4.37 -0.51 -6.30
C SER A 74 5.12 0.50 -5.43
N LEU A 75 6.31 0.93 -5.84
CA LEU A 75 7.05 2.01 -5.15
C LEU A 75 6.36 3.37 -5.30
N LEU A 76 5.50 3.54 -6.31
CA LEU A 76 4.76 4.78 -6.52
C LEU A 76 3.58 4.92 -5.55
N VAL A 77 3.06 3.82 -5.00
CA VAL A 77 1.91 3.79 -4.07
C VAL A 77 2.08 4.77 -2.90
N PRO A 78 3.18 4.74 -2.11
CA PRO A 78 3.37 5.71 -1.02
C PRO A 78 3.46 7.16 -1.51
N VAL A 79 4.07 7.40 -2.68
CA VAL A 79 4.19 8.75 -3.25
C VAL A 79 2.81 9.31 -3.63
N VAL A 80 1.98 8.50 -4.30
CA VAL A 80 0.60 8.86 -4.64
C VAL A 80 -0.25 9.03 -3.37
N GLY A 81 -0.04 8.19 -2.36
CA GLY A 81 -0.69 8.31 -1.06
C GLY A 81 -0.38 9.64 -0.38
N MET A 82 0.89 10.02 -0.30
CA MET A 82 1.32 11.31 0.25
C MET A 82 0.79 12.49 -0.57
N ALA A 83 0.85 12.42 -1.90
CA ALA A 83 0.30 13.46 -2.77
C ALA A 83 -1.21 13.63 -2.58
N SER A 84 -1.94 12.51 -2.45
CA SER A 84 -3.38 12.53 -2.21
C SER A 84 -3.71 13.08 -0.82
N ALA A 85 -2.92 12.76 0.22
CA ALA A 85 -3.09 13.34 1.55
C ALA A 85 -2.85 14.86 1.53
N ALA A 86 -1.78 15.32 0.87
CA ALA A 86 -1.50 16.74 0.74
C ALA A 86 -2.59 17.50 -0.05
N LEU A 87 -3.12 16.91 -1.13
CA LEU A 87 -4.10 17.56 -1.99
C LEU A 87 -5.54 17.47 -1.46
N LEU A 88 -5.95 16.32 -0.93
CA LEU A 88 -7.33 16.07 -0.50
C LEU A 88 -7.56 16.43 0.97
N LEU A 89 -6.59 16.14 1.85
CA LEU A 89 -6.69 16.44 3.29
C LEU A 89 -6.02 17.77 3.65
N GLY A 90 -5.23 18.37 2.75
CA GLY A 90 -4.52 19.62 3.00
C GLY A 90 -3.39 19.49 4.02
N GLU A 91 -2.93 18.27 4.31
CA GLU A 91 -1.87 18.05 5.29
C GLU A 91 -0.54 18.58 4.78
N THR A 92 0.17 19.32 5.64
CA THR A 92 1.52 19.80 5.34
C THR A 92 2.50 18.64 5.42
N LEU A 93 3.02 18.21 4.28
CA LEU A 93 4.05 17.17 4.20
C LEU A 93 5.30 17.63 4.96
N SER A 94 5.77 16.81 5.89
CA SER A 94 6.98 17.13 6.65
C SER A 94 8.22 17.08 5.74
N GLY A 95 9.28 17.81 6.09
CA GLY A 95 10.54 17.77 5.33
C GLY A 95 11.09 16.34 5.18
N LEU A 96 10.89 15.49 6.19
CA LEU A 96 11.28 14.08 6.15
C LEU A 96 10.45 13.29 5.12
N GLN A 97 9.13 13.49 5.05
CA GLN A 97 8.28 12.86 4.04
C GLN A 97 8.68 13.28 2.62
N LEU A 98 9.02 14.57 2.43
CA LEU A 98 9.50 15.06 1.14
C LEU A 98 10.82 14.39 0.73
N THR A 99 11.79 14.29 1.65
CA THR A 99 13.05 13.60 1.36
C THR A 99 12.85 12.12 1.06
N GLY A 100 11.94 11.45 1.77
CA GLY A 100 11.53 10.08 1.49
C GLY A 100 10.89 9.92 0.11
N ALA A 101 9.98 10.83 -0.26
CA ALA A 101 9.36 10.84 -1.59
C ALA A 101 10.42 10.99 -2.71
N VAL A 102 11.37 11.89 -2.54
CA VAL A 102 12.48 12.09 -3.51
C VAL A 102 13.36 10.84 -3.61
N LEU A 103 13.70 10.21 -2.48
CA LEU A 103 14.47 8.96 -2.47
C LEU A 103 13.75 7.81 -3.18
N ILE A 104 12.44 7.67 -2.95
CA ILE A 104 11.61 6.66 -3.63
C ILE A 104 11.57 6.93 -5.13
N MET A 105 11.37 8.19 -5.54
CA MET A 105 11.37 8.57 -6.96
C MET A 105 12.74 8.33 -7.63
N ALA A 106 13.84 8.63 -6.94
CA ALA A 106 15.19 8.35 -7.41
C ALA A 106 15.43 6.84 -7.55
N GLY A 107 15.03 6.04 -6.56
CA GLY A 107 15.10 4.57 -6.61
C GLY A 107 14.28 3.98 -7.75
N LEU A 108 13.07 4.49 -7.97
CA LEU A 108 12.22 4.08 -9.09
C LEU A 108 12.85 4.43 -10.44
N TYR A 109 13.42 5.63 -10.57
CA TYR A 109 14.13 6.05 -11.77
C TYR A 109 15.30 5.10 -12.09
N ILE A 110 16.13 4.80 -11.09
CA ILE A 110 17.23 3.83 -11.25
C ILE A 110 16.69 2.44 -11.59
N ASN A 111 15.59 2.00 -10.98
CA ASN A 111 15.04 0.68 -11.23
C ASN A 111 14.50 0.53 -12.67
N VAL A 112 13.75 1.53 -13.15
CA VAL A 112 13.15 1.53 -14.49
C VAL A 112 14.19 1.70 -15.60
N PHE A 113 15.18 2.58 -15.41
CA PHE A 113 16.19 2.88 -16.43
C PHE A 113 17.48 2.05 -16.29
N GLY A 114 17.86 1.65 -15.08
CA GLY A 114 19.07 0.86 -14.79
C GLY A 114 19.01 -0.57 -15.30
N LEU A 115 17.81 -1.16 -15.44
CA LEU A 115 17.62 -2.44 -16.12
C LEU A 115 18.04 -2.42 -17.61
N ARG A 116 18.17 -1.23 -18.23
CA ARG A 116 18.72 -1.09 -19.59
C ARG A 116 20.26 -1.03 -19.62
N LEU A 117 20.92 -0.75 -18.49
CA LEU A 117 22.37 -0.63 -18.39
C LEU A 117 23.06 -1.95 -18.03
N VAL A 118 22.33 -2.92 -17.44
CA VAL A 118 22.87 -4.25 -17.05
C VAL A 118 22.58 -5.32 -18.12
N ARG A 119 22.76 -4.99 -19.40
CA ARG A 119 23.12 -6.01 -20.41
C ARG A 119 24.57 -5.79 -20.83
N PRO A 120 25.57 -6.21 -20.03
CA PRO A 120 26.86 -6.56 -20.63
C PRO A 120 26.58 -7.74 -21.57
N GLY A 121 27.05 -7.63 -22.81
CA GLY A 121 26.65 -8.51 -23.91
C GLY A 121 26.77 -10.00 -23.59
N MET A 122 25.67 -10.73 -23.75
CA MET A 122 25.68 -12.17 -24.00
C MET A 122 25.16 -12.40 -25.41
N ALA A 123 25.88 -11.84 -26.39
CA ALA A 123 25.76 -12.21 -27.79
C ALA A 123 26.99 -13.01 -28.16
N ARG A 124 26.76 -14.28 -28.51
CA ARG A 124 27.62 -15.20 -29.28
C ARG A 124 28.76 -15.90 -28.54
N GLY A 125 28.51 -17.17 -28.24
CA GLY A 125 29.45 -18.29 -28.30
C GLY A 125 28.67 -19.49 -28.82
#